data_AF-A0A7X9LXT8-F1
#
_entry.id   AF-A0A7X9LXT8-F1
#
_cell.length_a   1.000
_cell.length_b   1.000
_cell.length_c   1.000
_cell.angle_alpha   90.00
_cell.angle_beta   90.00
_cell.angle_gamma   90.00
#
_symmetry.space_group_name_H-M   'P 1'
#
loop_
_entity.id
_entity.type
_entity.pdbx_description
1 polymer ?
#
loop_
_entity_poly.entity_id
_entity_poly.type
_entity_poly.pdbx_seq_one_letter_code
_entity_poly.pdbx_strand_id
1 'polypeptide(L)'
;MKHEFSKTFGALTEKLELDIEEKWIYVFYSRGNIEKTAYILKNSNKTNAEYISDFLIDNDVSDDLKDEISNYIFSEKSKKETDWHKFTIFLIKMLSFNIIICIMLGITIFGSFKLGSYADERWNLEPLFTIIGVLGGLIIGGSVAYVMIMNYIKTHDNIEQKISSQKARELSGSKEKKNKFKHIH
;
A
#
# COMPACT_ATOMS: atom_id res chain seq x y z
N MET A 1 -13.79 -7.67 4.77
CA MET A 1 -13.18 -7.86 6.11
C MET A 1 -14.26 -7.62 7.15
N LYS A 2 -14.56 -8.61 8.00
CA LYS A 2 -15.63 -8.52 9.01
C LYS A 2 -15.28 -7.53 10.12
N HIS A 3 -16.20 -6.63 10.43
CA HIS A 3 -16.10 -5.67 11.52
C HIS A 3 -17.31 -5.81 12.45
N GLU A 4 -17.07 -5.99 13.75
CA GLU A 4 -18.11 -6.03 14.77
C GLU A 4 -18.21 -4.66 15.46
N PHE A 5 -19.44 -4.21 15.69
CA PHE A 5 -19.83 -3.06 16.49
C PHE A 5 -20.67 -3.58 17.65
N SER A 6 -20.39 -3.16 18.88
CA SER A 6 -21.18 -3.59 20.03
C SER A 6 -21.35 -2.46 21.04
N LYS A 7 -22.60 -2.22 21.45
CA LYS A 7 -22.97 -1.25 22.48
C LYS A 7 -23.80 -1.93 23.56
N THR A 8 -23.57 -1.55 24.81
CA THR A 8 -24.35 -2.05 25.94
C THR A 8 -25.11 -0.91 26.57
N PHE A 9 -26.45 -1.04 26.63
CA PHE A 9 -27.37 -0.08 27.23
C PHE A 9 -28.02 -0.75 28.45
N GLY A 10 -27.40 -0.62 29.62
CA GLY A 10 -27.85 -1.29 30.84
C GLY A 10 -27.78 -2.81 30.73
N ALA A 11 -28.92 -3.49 30.71
CA ALA A 11 -29.01 -4.95 30.61
C ALA A 11 -29.12 -5.48 29.16
N LEU A 12 -29.17 -4.58 28.16
CA LEU A 12 -29.31 -4.94 26.75
C LEU A 12 -28.00 -4.68 26.00
N THR A 13 -27.50 -5.72 25.33
CA THR A 13 -26.39 -5.59 24.39
C THR A 13 -26.94 -5.57 22.96
N GLU A 14 -26.55 -4.54 22.22
CA GLU A 14 -26.79 -4.38 20.80
C GLU A 14 -25.47 -4.68 20.07
N LYS A 15 -25.52 -5.54 19.06
CA LYS A 15 -24.38 -5.93 18.25
C LYS A 15 -24.73 -5.82 16.77
N LEU A 16 -23.77 -5.37 15.99
CA LEU A 16 -23.87 -5.36 14.53
C LEU A 16 -22.55 -5.83 13.95
N GLU A 17 -22.57 -6.87 13.13
CA GLU A 17 -21.43 -7.28 12.33
C GLU A 17 -21.64 -6.88 10.87
N LEU A 18 -20.59 -6.34 10.27
CA LEU A 18 -20.61 -5.82 8.92
C LEU A 18 -19.43 -6.41 8.12
N ASP A 19 -19.72 -6.92 6.93
CA ASP A 19 -18.69 -7.31 5.96
C ASP A 19 -19.01 -6.66 4.61
N ILE A 20 -18.16 -5.75 4.17
CA ILE A 20 -18.33 -5.05 2.89
C ILE A 20 -17.43 -5.72 1.86
N GLU A 21 -18.05 -6.31 0.84
CA GLU A 21 -17.36 -6.91 -0.31
C GLU A 21 -17.66 -6.13 -1.60
N GLU A 22 -16.99 -6.45 -2.70
CA GLU A 22 -17.18 -5.70 -3.97
C GLU A 22 -18.58 -5.82 -4.54
N LYS A 23 -19.23 -6.99 -4.41
CA LYS A 23 -20.53 -7.29 -5.03
C LYS A 23 -21.70 -7.34 -4.04
N TRP A 24 -21.41 -7.48 -2.75
CA TRP A 24 -22.42 -7.64 -1.72
C TRP A 24 -21.95 -7.07 -0.38
N ILE A 25 -22.88 -6.87 0.54
CA ILE A 25 -22.63 -6.47 1.92
C ILE A 25 -23.35 -7.47 2.81
N TYR A 26 -22.64 -8.07 3.76
CA TYR A 26 -23.24 -8.87 4.81
C TYR A 26 -23.45 -7.98 6.03
N VAL A 27 -24.65 -8.09 6.61
CA VAL A 27 -24.99 -7.41 7.85
C VAL A 27 -25.66 -8.41 8.77
N PHE A 28 -25.13 -8.57 9.98
CA PHE A 28 -25.77 -9.30 11.06
C PHE A 28 -26.06 -8.33 12.20
N TYR A 29 -27.25 -8.41 12.76
CA TYR A 29 -27.71 -7.55 13.84
C TYR A 29 -28.31 -8.40 14.96
N SER A 30 -27.94 -8.10 16.20
CA SER A 30 -28.47 -8.74 17.39
C SER A 30 -28.78 -7.71 18.47
N ARG A 31 -29.97 -7.77 19.06
CA ARG A 31 -30.39 -6.93 20.19
C ARG A 31 -31.22 -7.77 21.15
N GLY A 32 -30.63 -8.17 22.27
CA GLY A 32 -31.27 -9.08 23.22
C GLY A 32 -31.58 -10.43 22.56
N ASN A 33 -32.87 -10.75 22.39
CA ASN A 33 -33.33 -12.00 21.76
C ASN A 33 -33.64 -11.86 20.26
N ILE A 34 -33.50 -10.66 19.69
CA ILE A 34 -33.77 -10.41 18.28
C ILE A 34 -32.47 -10.55 17.50
N GLU A 35 -32.45 -11.43 16.51
CA GLU A 35 -31.32 -11.61 15.60
C GLU A 35 -31.83 -11.50 14.15
N LYS A 36 -31.15 -10.68 13.34
CA LYS A 36 -31.43 -10.54 11.92
C LYS A 36 -30.14 -10.60 11.10
N THR A 37 -30.23 -11.22 9.93
CA THR A 37 -29.12 -11.32 8.98
C THR A 37 -29.59 -10.90 7.61
N ALA A 38 -28.78 -10.11 6.90
CA ALA A 38 -29.05 -9.71 5.52
C ALA A 38 -27.78 -9.81 4.66
N TYR A 39 -27.99 -10.17 3.39
CA TYR A 39 -27.01 -10.03 2.31
C TYR A 39 -27.56 -9.02 1.31
N ILE A 40 -26.93 -7.85 1.24
CA ILE A 40 -27.35 -6.74 0.39
C ILE A 40 -26.53 -6.77 -0.89
N LEU A 41 -27.18 -6.98 -2.03
CA LEU A 41 -26.51 -7.04 -3.33
C LEU A 41 -26.29 -5.62 -3.88
N LYS A 42 -25.07 -5.32 -4.32
CA LYS A 42 -24.74 -4.04 -4.96
C LYS A 42 -25.11 -4.09 -6.43
N ASN A 43 -26.25 -3.50 -6.78
CA ASN A 43 -26.83 -3.58 -8.13
C ASN A 43 -26.99 -2.23 -8.85
N SER A 44 -26.57 -1.13 -8.21
CA SER A 44 -26.80 0.25 -8.62
C SER A 44 -25.61 1.14 -8.23
N ASN A 45 -25.53 2.35 -8.77
CA ASN A 45 -24.49 3.33 -8.39
C ASN A 45 -24.81 4.00 -7.04
N LYS A 46 -25.17 3.21 -6.03
CA LYS A 46 -25.39 3.70 -4.66
C LYS A 46 -24.12 3.57 -3.84
N THR A 47 -23.98 4.42 -2.84
CA THR A 47 -22.86 4.30 -1.89
C THR A 47 -23.07 3.13 -0.93
N ASN A 48 -21.99 2.59 -0.33
CA ASN A 48 -22.12 1.54 0.69
C ASN A 48 -23.02 2.00 1.86
N ALA A 49 -22.96 3.28 2.23
CA ALA A 49 -23.81 3.87 3.25
C ALA A 49 -25.30 3.83 2.87
N GLU A 50 -25.64 4.16 1.62
CA GLU A 50 -27.02 4.07 1.11
C GLU A 50 -27.54 2.64 1.02
N TYR A 51 -26.68 1.65 0.78
CA TYR A 51 -27.10 0.25 0.81
C TYR A 51 -27.44 -0.23 2.21
N ILE A 52 -26.69 0.23 3.21
CA ILE A 52 -26.83 -0.20 4.60
C ILE A 52 -27.92 0.61 5.31
N SER A 53 -28.18 1.86 4.91
CA SER A 53 -29.13 2.75 5.59
C SER A 53 -30.53 2.17 5.73
N ASP A 54 -31.04 1.53 4.67
CA ASP A 54 -32.38 0.94 4.66
C ASP A 54 -32.47 -0.16 5.73
N PHE A 55 -31.44 -1.01 5.83
CA PHE A 55 -31.37 -2.05 6.86
C PHE A 55 -31.26 -1.48 8.27
N LEU A 56 -30.51 -0.40 8.49
CA LEU A 56 -30.37 0.21 9.82
C LEU A 56 -31.69 0.85 10.30
N ILE A 57 -32.45 1.45 9.37
CA ILE A 57 -33.76 2.04 9.65
C ILE A 57 -34.78 0.95 9.96
N ASP A 58 -34.84 -0.11 9.14
CA ASP A 58 -35.79 -1.23 9.30
C ASP A 58 -35.59 -2.03 10.60
N ASN A 59 -34.41 -1.92 11.22
CA ASN A 59 -34.06 -2.61 12.45
C ASN A 59 -34.03 -1.72 13.69
N ASP A 60 -34.40 -0.43 13.56
CA ASP A 60 -34.37 0.53 14.66
C ASP A 60 -33.03 0.53 15.43
N VAL A 61 -31.94 0.51 14.67
CA VAL A 61 -30.58 0.53 15.21
C VAL A 61 -30.35 1.86 15.94
N SER A 62 -29.67 1.83 17.09
CA SER A 62 -29.41 3.06 17.86
C SER A 62 -28.57 4.08 17.08
N ASP A 63 -28.85 5.37 17.28
CA ASP A 63 -28.18 6.45 16.55
C ASP A 63 -26.66 6.48 16.84
N ASP A 64 -26.26 6.15 18.07
CA ASP A 64 -24.86 5.93 18.44
C ASP A 64 -24.16 4.92 17.52
N LEU A 65 -24.81 3.79 17.23
CA LEU A 65 -24.25 2.73 16.39
C LEU A 65 -24.25 3.15 14.92
N LYS A 66 -25.29 3.88 14.47
CA LYS A 66 -25.36 4.43 13.10
C LYS A 66 -24.20 5.38 12.82
N ASP A 67 -23.87 6.25 13.77
CA ASP A 67 -22.75 7.20 13.63
C ASP A 67 -21.41 6.46 13.55
N GLU A 68 -21.21 5.41 14.36
CA GLU A 68 -20.00 4.59 14.33
C GLU A 68 -19.84 3.84 13.01
N ILE A 69 -20.92 3.25 12.49
CA ILE A 69 -20.96 2.56 11.19
C ILE A 69 -20.69 3.53 10.05
N SER A 70 -21.31 4.71 10.07
CA SER A 70 -21.09 5.77 9.08
C SER A 70 -19.61 6.16 9.02
N ASN A 71 -19.01 6.45 10.18
CA ASN A 71 -17.59 6.76 10.30
C ASN A 71 -16.69 5.64 9.76
N TYR A 72 -17.03 4.38 10.03
CA TYR A 72 -16.31 3.23 9.50
C TYR A 72 -16.34 3.21 7.97
N ILE A 73 -17.52 3.32 7.35
CA ILE A 73 -17.70 3.32 5.89
C ILE A 73 -16.93 4.45 5.21
N PHE A 74 -16.95 5.67 5.79
CA PHE A 74 -16.19 6.80 5.28
C PHE A 74 -14.68 6.60 5.41
N SER A 75 -14.21 6.00 6.52
CA SER A 75 -12.79 5.72 6.75
C SER A 75 -12.23 4.61 5.84
N GLU A 76 -13.06 3.67 5.40
CA GLU A 76 -12.64 2.60 4.49
C GLU A 76 -12.41 3.13 3.07
N LYS A 77 -13.24 4.09 2.63
CA LYS A 77 -13.08 4.77 1.33
C LYS A 77 -11.75 5.54 1.25
N SER A 78 -11.38 6.25 2.31
CA SER A 78 -10.11 7.00 2.37
C SER A 78 -8.88 6.09 2.41
N LYS A 79 -8.98 4.91 3.06
CA LYS A 79 -7.91 3.89 3.01
C LYS A 79 -7.70 3.35 1.59
N LYS A 80 -8.77 3.02 0.86
CA LYS A 80 -8.67 2.52 -0.53
C LYS A 80 -8.02 3.54 -1.46
N GLU A 81 -8.35 4.82 -1.32
CA GLU A 81 -7.72 5.91 -2.09
C GLU A 81 -6.22 6.07 -1.77
N THR A 82 -5.87 5.92 -0.50
CA THR A 82 -4.47 5.95 -0.04
C THR A 82 -3.65 4.79 -0.65
N ASP A 83 -4.25 3.61 -0.80
CA ASP A 83 -3.55 2.44 -1.35
C ASP A 83 -3.37 2.52 -2.87
N TRP A 84 -4.33 3.08 -3.61
CA TRP A 84 -4.16 3.40 -5.05
C TRP A 84 -3.08 4.44 -5.28
N HIS A 85 -3.00 5.44 -4.41
CA HIS A 85 -1.93 6.43 -4.46
C HIS A 85 -0.56 5.80 -4.22
N LYS A 86 -0.42 4.92 -3.21
CA LYS A 86 0.82 4.16 -2.97
C LYS A 86 1.19 3.27 -4.17
N PHE A 87 0.22 2.57 -4.76
CA PHE A 87 0.45 1.75 -5.94
C PHE A 87 0.96 2.57 -7.13
N THR A 88 0.36 3.74 -7.36
CA THR A 88 0.77 4.65 -8.43
C THR A 88 2.19 5.18 -8.19
N ILE A 89 2.51 5.57 -6.95
CA ILE A 89 3.87 5.97 -6.56
C ILE A 89 4.86 4.83 -6.78
N PHE A 90 4.49 3.60 -6.42
CA PHE A 90 5.33 2.42 -6.66
C PHE A 90 5.59 2.22 -8.16
N LEU A 91 4.54 2.30 -8.99
CA LEU A 91 4.64 2.14 -10.44
C LEU A 91 5.53 3.21 -11.06
N ILE A 92 5.36 4.48 -10.67
CA ILE A 92 6.19 5.59 -11.12
C ILE A 92 7.65 5.37 -10.73
N LYS A 93 7.92 5.00 -9.47
CA LYS A 93 9.28 4.72 -9.01
C LYS A 93 9.95 3.59 -9.80
N MET A 94 9.22 2.51 -10.07
CA MET A 94 9.74 1.38 -10.85
C MET A 94 10.04 1.77 -12.30
N LEU A 95 9.14 2.55 -12.92
CA LEU A 95 9.33 3.05 -14.28
C LEU A 95 10.51 4.02 -14.39
N SER A 96 10.60 4.99 -13.48
CA SER A 96 11.72 5.94 -13.43
C SER A 96 13.06 5.24 -13.26
N PHE A 97 13.11 4.17 -12.47
CA PHE A 97 14.32 3.39 -12.25
C PHE A 97 14.81 2.69 -13.53
N ASN A 98 13.89 2.07 -14.28
CA ASN A 98 14.22 1.45 -15.57
C ASN A 98 14.71 2.49 -16.60
N ILE A 99 14.09 3.66 -16.65
CA ILE A 99 14.50 4.75 -17.56
C ILE A 99 15.94 5.19 -17.25
N ILE A 100 16.28 5.37 -15.97
CA ILE A 100 17.64 5.75 -15.54
C ILE A 100 18.66 4.69 -15.96
N ILE A 101 18.35 3.40 -15.80
CA ILE A 101 19.22 2.30 -16.24
C ILE A 101 19.46 2.36 -17.75
N CYS A 102 18.41 2.54 -18.54
CA CYS A 102 18.52 2.66 -20.00
C CYS A 102 19.37 3.86 -20.43
N ILE A 103 19.20 5.01 -19.79
CA ILE A 103 19.99 6.21 -20.05
C ILE A 103 21.47 5.97 -19.71
N MET A 104 21.75 5.38 -18.54
CA MET A 104 23.12 5.08 -18.12
C MET A 104 23.79 4.10 -19.06
N LEU A 105 23.11 3.03 -19.49
CA LEU A 105 23.62 2.10 -20.49
C LEU A 105 23.90 2.82 -21.82
N GLY A 106 22.96 3.64 -22.30
CA GLY A 106 23.12 4.43 -23.51
C GLY A 106 24.34 5.35 -23.46
N ILE A 107 24.52 6.11 -22.37
CA ILE A 107 25.67 7.00 -22.18
C ILE A 107 26.97 6.21 -22.13
N THR A 108 26.99 5.07 -21.42
CA THR A 108 28.22 4.29 -21.24
C THR A 108 28.65 3.63 -22.55
N ILE A 109 27.70 3.07 -23.31
CA ILE A 109 27.97 2.45 -24.62
C ILE A 109 28.38 3.52 -25.64
N PHE A 110 27.63 4.61 -25.74
CA PHE A 110 27.91 5.69 -26.69
C PHE A 110 29.23 6.40 -26.37
N GLY A 111 29.49 6.67 -25.09
CA GLY A 111 30.75 7.27 -24.65
C GLY A 111 31.95 6.39 -24.99
N SER A 112 31.84 5.09 -24.73
CA SER A 112 32.91 4.13 -25.02
C SER A 112 33.11 3.92 -26.52
N PHE A 113 32.04 3.93 -27.31
CA PHE A 113 32.10 3.95 -28.78
C PHE A 113 32.89 5.18 -29.28
N LYS A 114 32.52 6.38 -28.83
CA LYS A 114 33.16 7.62 -29.27
C LYS A 114 34.64 7.69 -28.87
N LEU A 115 34.96 7.25 -27.64
CA LEU A 115 36.34 7.15 -27.16
C LEU A 115 37.16 6.13 -27.97
N GLY A 116 36.57 4.97 -28.26
CA GLY A 116 37.20 3.93 -29.08
C GLY A 116 37.45 4.39 -30.51
N SER A 117 36.47 5.05 -31.14
CA SER A 117 36.63 5.59 -32.51
C SER A 117 37.70 6.66 -32.58
N TYR A 118 37.78 7.54 -31.58
CA TYR A 118 38.84 8.55 -31.52
C TYR A 118 40.23 7.94 -31.36
N ALA A 119 40.35 6.88 -30.54
CA ALA A 119 41.57 6.11 -30.39
C ALA A 119 41.99 5.42 -31.70
N ASP A 120 41.06 4.75 -32.37
CA ASP A 120 41.31 4.08 -33.65
C ASP A 120 41.77 5.07 -34.73
N GLU A 121 41.12 6.24 -34.82
CA GLU A 121 41.49 7.31 -35.76
C GLU A 121 42.86 7.91 -35.45
N ARG A 122 43.20 8.09 -34.17
CA ARG A 122 44.47 8.69 -33.74
C ARG A 122 45.67 7.77 -33.98
N TRP A 123 45.48 6.47 -33.81
CA TRP A 123 46.53 5.45 -33.99
C TRP A 123 46.49 4.75 -35.35
N ASN A 124 45.54 5.14 -36.21
CA ASN A 124 45.34 4.62 -37.56
C ASN A 124 45.20 3.08 -37.58
N LEU A 125 44.51 2.56 -36.56
CA LEU A 125 44.21 1.16 -36.40
C LEU A 125 42.84 0.86 -36.99
N GLU A 126 42.66 -0.35 -37.50
CA GLU A 126 41.33 -0.92 -37.73
C GLU A 126 40.50 -0.85 -36.43
N PRO A 127 39.14 -0.92 -36.48
CA PRO A 127 38.25 -0.54 -35.38
C PRO A 127 38.27 -1.47 -34.14
N LEU A 128 39.46 -1.78 -33.64
CA LEU A 128 39.73 -2.68 -32.53
C LEU A 128 39.49 -1.97 -31.20
N PHE A 129 39.91 -0.71 -31.03
CA PHE A 129 39.63 0.05 -29.82
C PHE A 129 38.15 0.41 -29.71
N THR A 130 37.46 0.61 -30.83
CA THR A 130 36.00 0.78 -30.86
C THR A 130 35.29 -0.49 -30.36
N ILE A 131 35.68 -1.68 -30.85
CA ILE A 131 35.08 -2.95 -30.41
C ILE A 131 35.34 -3.19 -28.91
N ILE A 132 36.59 -3.02 -28.47
CA ILE A 132 36.97 -3.20 -27.06
C ILE A 132 36.28 -2.16 -26.17
N GLY A 133 36.19 -0.92 -26.64
CA GLY A 133 35.50 0.17 -25.96
C GLY A 133 34.02 -0.13 -25.76
N VAL A 134 33.31 -0.54 -26.81
CA VAL A 134 31.87 -0.89 -26.70
C VAL A 134 31.65 -2.09 -25.77
N LEU A 135 32.48 -3.14 -25.86
CA LEU A 135 32.42 -4.28 -24.95
C LEU A 135 32.69 -3.87 -23.50
N GLY A 136 33.70 -3.03 -23.27
CA GLY A 136 33.98 -2.46 -21.95
C GLY A 136 32.83 -1.61 -21.42
N GLY A 137 32.24 -0.77 -22.26
CA GLY A 137 31.09 0.05 -21.92
C GLY A 137 29.85 -0.77 -21.57
N LEU A 138 29.64 -1.89 -22.25
CA LEU A 138 28.59 -2.87 -21.91
C LEU A 138 28.83 -3.53 -20.56
N ILE A 139 30.06 -3.98 -20.28
CA ILE A 139 30.40 -4.61 -18.99
C ILE A 139 30.25 -3.61 -17.85
N ILE A 140 30.78 -2.39 -18.00
CA ILE A 140 30.70 -1.34 -16.99
C ILE A 140 29.25 -0.91 -16.77
N GLY A 141 28.53 -0.58 -17.85
CA GLY A 141 27.14 -0.15 -17.78
C GLY A 141 26.23 -1.23 -17.20
N GLY A 142 26.43 -2.49 -17.60
CA GLY A 142 25.71 -3.65 -17.05
C GLY A 142 26.00 -3.90 -15.58
N SER A 143 27.27 -3.76 -15.16
CA SER A 143 27.67 -3.90 -13.75
C SER A 143 27.06 -2.81 -12.88
N VAL A 144 27.06 -1.56 -13.34
CA VAL A 144 26.44 -0.43 -12.63
C VAL A 144 24.92 -0.63 -12.52
N ALA A 145 24.27 -1.04 -13.61
CA ALA A 145 22.84 -1.36 -13.59
C ALA A 145 22.52 -2.48 -12.59
N TYR A 146 23.33 -3.55 -12.58
CA TYR A 146 23.19 -4.66 -11.64
C TYR A 146 23.32 -4.20 -10.18
N VAL A 147 24.34 -3.39 -9.87
CA VAL A 147 24.54 -2.85 -8.51
C VAL A 147 23.39 -1.94 -8.10
N MET A 148 22.88 -1.09 -9.01
CA MET A 148 21.72 -0.26 -8.73
C MET A 148 20.49 -1.11 -8.42
N ILE A 149 20.21 -2.15 -9.21
CA ILE A 149 19.08 -3.08 -8.98
C ILE A 149 19.24 -3.77 -7.62
N MET A 150 20.43 -4.29 -7.32
CA MET A 150 20.70 -4.99 -6.08
C MET A 150 20.55 -4.07 -4.84
N ASN A 151 21.02 -2.83 -4.94
CA ASN A 151 20.86 -1.84 -3.89
C ASN A 151 19.40 -1.39 -3.74
N TYR A 152 18.66 -1.26 -4.83
CA TYR A 152 17.23 -0.94 -4.79
C TYR A 152 16.44 -2.01 -4.03
N ILE A 153 16.70 -3.29 -4.31
CA ILE A 153 16.08 -4.42 -3.62
C ILE A 153 16.44 -4.41 -2.12
N LYS A 154 17.73 -4.33 -1.78
CA LYS A 154 18.19 -4.30 -0.37
C LYS A 154 17.66 -3.11 0.43
N THR A 155 17.45 -1.97 -0.22
CA THR A 155 16.93 -0.77 0.43
C THR A 155 15.45 -0.91 0.78
N HIS A 156 14.66 -1.57 -0.07
CA HIS A 156 13.26 -1.88 0.23
C HIS A 156 13.13 -2.79 1.45
N ASP A 157 13.92 -3.87 1.52
CA ASP A 157 13.91 -4.79 2.68
C ASP A 157 14.24 -4.07 4.00
N ASN A 158 15.22 -3.15 3.97
CA ASN A 158 15.60 -2.38 5.16
C ASN A 158 14.54 -1.37 5.60
N ILE A 159 13.81 -0.77 4.66
CA ILE A 159 12.76 0.21 4.96
C ILE A 159 11.56 -0.49 5.60
N GLU A 160 11.13 -1.64 5.09
CA GLU A 160 10.05 -2.43 5.70
C GLU A 160 10.42 -2.90 7.12
N GLN A 161 11.67 -3.31 7.33
CA GLN A 161 12.17 -3.74 8.63
C GLN A 161 12.23 -2.56 9.63
N LYS A 162 12.59 -1.35 9.20
CA LYS A 162 12.57 -0.16 10.06
C LYS A 162 11.16 0.28 10.43
N ILE A 163 10.22 0.24 9.49
CA ILE A 163 8.82 0.64 9.73
C ILE A 163 8.14 -0.32 10.72
N SER A 164 8.36 -1.63 10.58
CA SER A 164 7.85 -2.64 11.52
C SER A 164 8.47 -2.49 12.93
N SER A 165 9.77 -2.21 13.01
CA SER A 165 10.49 -1.95 14.27
C SER A 165 9.97 -0.70 15.00
N GLN A 166 9.67 0.37 14.24
CA GLN A 166 9.19 1.63 14.80
C GLN A 166 7.74 1.52 15.27
N LYS A 167 6.88 0.86 14.49
CA LYS A 167 5.50 0.56 14.88
C LYS A 167 5.42 -0.33 16.13
N ALA A 168 6.32 -1.30 16.26
CA ALA A 168 6.43 -2.14 17.46
C ALA A 168 6.83 -1.33 18.71
N ARG A 169 7.75 -0.36 18.57
CA ARG A 169 8.18 0.54 19.66
C ARG A 169 7.09 1.53 20.10
N GLU A 170 6.28 2.03 19.16
CA GLU A 170 5.15 2.91 19.48
C GLU A 170 4.03 2.15 20.21
N LEU A 171 3.77 0.89 19.81
CA LEU A 171 2.82 0.01 20.49
C LEU A 171 3.29 -0.39 21.91
N SER A 172 4.59 -0.59 22.14
CA SER A 172 5.12 -0.87 23.48
C SER A 172 5.10 0.37 24.39
N GLY A 173 5.46 1.55 23.88
CA GLY A 173 5.43 2.80 24.65
C GLY A 173 4.02 3.27 25.02
N SER A 174 3.02 2.98 24.19
CA SER A 174 1.61 3.28 24.49
C SER A 174 1.02 2.38 25.58
N LYS A 175 1.44 1.10 25.65
CA LYS A 175 1.08 0.18 26.73
C LYS A 175 1.68 0.59 28.08
N GLU A 176 2.91 1.10 28.07
CA GLU A 176 3.61 1.54 29.29
C GLU A 176 2.96 2.80 29.91
N LYS A 177 2.54 3.76 29.07
CA LYS A 177 1.77 4.93 29.54
C LYS A 177 0.39 4.57 30.11
N LYS A 178 -0.31 3.59 29.53
CA LYS A 178 -1.61 3.12 30.05
C LYS A 178 -1.50 2.41 31.40
N ASN A 179 -0.42 1.65 31.64
CA ASN A 179 -0.22 1.00 32.94
C ASN A 179 0.16 2.00 34.05
N LYS A 180 0.87 3.08 33.71
CA LYS A 180 1.24 4.11 34.69
C LYS A 180 0.04 4.92 35.21
N PHE A 181 -1.00 5.10 34.40
CA PHE A 181 -2.24 5.77 34.81
C PHE A 181 -3.22 4.87 35.59
N LYS A 182 -3.03 3.55 35.58
CA LYS A 182 -3.90 2.60 36.30
C LYS A 182 -3.57 2.43 37.78
N HIS A 183 -2.44 2.98 38.25
CA HIS A 183 -1.98 2.86 39.64
C HIS A 183 -2.17 4.15 40.47
N ILE A 184 -2.92 5.14 39.96
CA ILE A 184 -3.14 6.43 40.65
C ILE A 184 -4.57 6.54 41.24
N HIS A 185 -5.38 5.49 41.21
CA HIS A 185 -6.69 5.47 41.88
C HIS A 185 -6.79 4.38 42.93
#